data_AF-A0AAW2G1Q4-F1
#
_entry.id   AF-A0AAW2G1Q4-F1
#
_cell.length_a   1.000
_cell.length_b   1.000
_cell.length_c   1.000
_cell.angle_alpha   90.00
_cell.angle_beta   90.00
_cell.angle_gamma   90.00
#
_symmetry.space_group_name_H-M   'P 1'
#
loop_
_entity.id
_entity.type
_entity.pdbx_description
1 polymer ?
#
loop_
_entity_poly.entity_id
_entity_poly.type
_entity_poly.pdbx_seq_one_letter_code
_entity_poly.pdbx_strand_id
1 'polypeptide(L)'
;MEDIDTLETINDEVLIALVKENPVLYDKKHRNYKNQKVKKNTRWNQLRNQLGKKLREMKTKPANGSSAKKVEWHLMGPMSFFIPYISHRKKKINNSVNCSLEQSTSALSKLIKTVKSSISESIILKVDQQKTKNPFAETIFVAFDQVPAVQEIDCLIDILNMIKTYHNT
;
A
#
# COMPACT_ATOMS: atom_id res chain seq x y z
N MET A 1 -30.71 5.57 -18.83
CA MET A 1 -30.66 5.84 -17.38
C MET A 1 -31.24 4.61 -16.69
N GLU A 2 -30.55 3.74 -15.97
CA GLU A 2 -29.16 3.54 -15.56
C GLU A 2 -29.10 2.03 -15.20
N ASP A 3 -28.41 1.21 -16.00
CA ASP A 3 -28.17 -0.21 -15.67
C ASP A 3 -26.79 -0.35 -15.02
N ILE A 4 -26.73 -0.38 -13.69
CA ILE A 4 -25.49 -0.55 -12.94
C ILE A 4 -25.57 -1.78 -12.00
N ASP A 5 -24.70 -2.74 -12.34
CA ASP A 5 -24.05 -3.78 -11.53
C ASP A 5 -24.90 -4.92 -10.91
N THR A 6 -25.03 -5.98 -11.72
CA THR A 6 -25.20 -7.38 -11.27
C THR A 6 -23.99 -7.85 -10.46
N LEU A 7 -24.03 -7.65 -9.13
CA LEU A 7 -22.96 -8.09 -8.21
C LEU A 7 -23.39 -9.29 -7.35
N GLU A 8 -23.37 -10.47 -7.97
CA GLU A 8 -22.71 -11.67 -7.44
C GLU A 8 -22.95 -12.04 -5.97
N THR A 9 -24.03 -12.78 -5.70
CA THR A 9 -24.25 -13.45 -4.42
C THR A 9 -23.27 -14.61 -4.24
N ILE A 10 -22.42 -14.50 -3.23
CA ILE A 10 -21.58 -15.59 -2.72
C ILE A 10 -22.48 -16.70 -2.17
N ASN A 11 -22.29 -17.95 -2.61
CA ASN A 11 -23.07 -19.10 -2.11
C ASN A 11 -22.63 -19.47 -0.68
N ASP A 12 -23.50 -19.33 0.31
CA ASP A 12 -23.19 -19.56 1.73
C ASP A 12 -22.67 -20.97 2.01
N GLU A 13 -23.13 -21.96 1.23
CA GLU A 13 -22.64 -23.34 1.30
C GLU A 13 -21.13 -23.43 1.00
N VAL A 14 -20.65 -22.66 0.02
CA VAL A 14 -19.24 -22.62 -0.36
C VAL A 14 -18.43 -21.93 0.73
N LEU A 15 -18.95 -20.84 1.30
CA LEU A 15 -18.30 -20.14 2.39
C LEU A 15 -18.19 -21.04 3.64
N ILE A 16 -19.26 -21.73 4.00
CA ILE A 16 -19.30 -22.65 5.14
C ILE A 16 -18.33 -23.82 4.93
N ALA A 17 -18.27 -24.40 3.74
CA ALA A 17 -17.32 -25.47 3.42
C ALA A 17 -15.86 -25.00 3.59
N LEU A 18 -15.53 -23.83 3.01
CA LEU A 18 -14.19 -23.25 3.13
C LEU A 18 -13.83 -22.90 4.58
N VAL A 19 -14.77 -22.40 5.39
CA VAL A 19 -14.51 -22.16 6.82
C VAL A 19 -14.29 -23.48 7.57
N LYS A 20 -15.07 -24.52 7.29
CA LYS A 20 -14.92 -25.86 7.93
C LYS A 20 -13.59 -26.53 7.63
N GLU A 21 -13.04 -26.36 6.43
CA GLU A 21 -11.69 -26.83 6.07
C GLU A 21 -10.57 -26.13 6.88
N ASN A 22 -10.92 -25.10 7.64
CA ASN A 22 -10.00 -24.17 8.27
C ASN A 22 -10.22 -24.09 9.80
N PRO A 23 -10.09 -25.19 10.55
CA PRO A 23 -10.43 -25.25 11.98
C PRO A 23 -9.63 -24.27 12.83
N VAL A 24 -8.42 -23.88 12.40
CA VAL A 24 -7.62 -22.83 13.05
C VAL A 24 -8.39 -21.50 13.26
N LEU A 25 -9.44 -21.24 12.47
CA LEU A 25 -10.26 -20.05 12.56
C LEU A 25 -11.25 -20.08 13.75
N TYR A 26 -11.79 -21.25 14.10
CA TYR A 26 -12.90 -21.37 15.07
C TYR A 26 -12.68 -22.39 16.18
N ASP A 27 -11.88 -23.44 15.95
CA ASP A 27 -11.58 -24.46 16.94
C ASP A 27 -10.56 -23.95 17.96
N LYS A 28 -11.05 -23.69 19.18
CA LYS A 28 -10.25 -23.22 20.32
C LYS A 28 -9.17 -24.21 20.76
N LYS A 29 -9.34 -25.50 20.46
CA LYS A 29 -8.40 -26.57 20.82
C LYS A 29 -7.28 -26.73 19.78
N HIS A 30 -7.41 -26.10 18.61
CA HIS A 30 -6.41 -26.20 17.56
C HIS A 30 -5.07 -25.58 18.00
N ARG A 31 -3.95 -26.28 17.78
CA ARG A 31 -2.59 -25.87 18.21
C ARG A 31 -2.24 -24.42 17.86
N ASN A 32 -2.64 -23.99 16.66
CA ASN A 32 -2.37 -22.64 16.15
C ASN A 32 -3.52 -21.63 16.36
N TYR A 33 -4.56 -21.97 17.12
CA TYR A 33 -5.71 -21.07 17.34
C TYR A 33 -5.31 -19.74 17.96
N LYS A 34 -4.37 -19.72 18.92
CA LYS A 34 -3.90 -18.47 19.55
C LYS A 34 -2.93 -17.68 18.65
N ASN A 35 -2.48 -18.24 17.53
CA ASN A 35 -1.54 -17.58 16.63
C ASN A 35 -2.28 -16.60 15.69
N GLN A 36 -2.43 -15.36 16.16
CA GLN A 36 -3.18 -14.32 15.47
C GLN A 36 -2.57 -13.92 14.11
N LYS A 37 -1.24 -14.04 13.96
CA LYS A 37 -0.55 -13.80 12.69
C LYS A 37 -0.98 -14.79 11.62
N VAL A 38 -1.13 -16.07 11.98
CA VAL A 38 -1.60 -17.15 11.09
C VAL A 38 -3.08 -16.97 10.73
N LYS A 39 -3.92 -16.57 11.69
CA LYS A 39 -5.35 -16.28 11.44
C LYS A 39 -5.56 -15.13 10.46
N LYS A 40 -4.97 -13.95 10.75
CA LYS A 40 -5.18 -12.73 9.95
C LYS A 40 -4.48 -12.80 8.59
N ASN A 41 -3.19 -13.12 8.54
CA ASN A 41 -2.41 -12.95 7.31
C ASN A 41 -2.54 -14.13 6.34
N THR A 42 -2.84 -15.32 6.83
CA THR A 42 -2.79 -16.52 6.00
C THR A 42 -4.18 -17.03 5.70
N ARG A 43 -4.97 -17.38 6.73
CA ARG A 43 -6.19 -18.17 6.48
C ARG A 43 -7.39 -17.35 6.02
N TRP A 44 -7.65 -16.18 6.61
CA TRP A 44 -8.70 -15.28 6.11
C TRP A 44 -8.39 -14.73 4.72
N ASN A 45 -7.12 -14.43 4.43
CA ASN A 45 -6.69 -14.01 3.10
C ASN A 45 -6.83 -15.11 2.05
N GLN A 46 -6.47 -16.37 2.39
CA GLN A 46 -6.70 -17.52 1.52
C GLN A 46 -8.18 -17.71 1.20
N LEU A 47 -9.04 -17.66 2.23
CA LEU A 47 -10.48 -17.80 2.07
C LEU A 47 -11.07 -16.69 1.17
N ARG A 48 -10.66 -15.43 1.41
CA ARG A 48 -11.02 -14.30 0.56
C ARG A 48 -10.59 -14.49 -0.89
N ASN A 49 -9.38 -15.00 -1.13
CA ASN A 49 -8.86 -15.23 -2.47
C ASN A 49 -9.62 -16.35 -3.20
N GLN A 50 -9.93 -17.45 -2.50
CA GLN A 50 -10.73 -18.56 -3.03
C GLN A 50 -12.14 -18.10 -3.39
N LEU A 51 -12.78 -17.33 -2.52
CA LEU A 51 -14.10 -16.76 -2.76
C LEU A 51 -14.10 -15.80 -3.95
N GLY A 52 -13.12 -14.90 -4.02
CA GLY A 52 -12.96 -13.99 -5.14
C GLY A 52 -12.68 -14.70 -6.47
N LYS A 53 -12.01 -15.86 -6.46
CA LYS A 53 -11.81 -16.71 -7.64
C LYS A 53 -13.12 -17.38 -8.06
N LYS A 54 -13.84 -18.00 -7.12
CA LYS A 54 -15.14 -18.65 -7.37
C LYS A 54 -16.19 -17.70 -7.91
N LEU A 55 -16.21 -16.48 -7.38
CA LEU A 55 -17.05 -15.42 -7.92
C LEU A 55 -16.73 -15.15 -9.39
N ARG A 56 -15.47 -14.84 -9.71
CA ARG A 56 -15.07 -14.59 -11.11
C ARG A 56 -15.49 -15.71 -12.07
N GLU A 57 -15.40 -16.97 -11.63
CA GLU A 57 -15.86 -18.16 -12.38
C GLU A 57 -17.39 -18.15 -12.59
N MET A 58 -18.18 -17.66 -11.64
CA MET A 58 -19.63 -17.52 -11.74
C MET A 58 -20.07 -16.28 -12.56
N LYS A 59 -19.36 -15.15 -12.46
CA LYS A 59 -19.65 -13.94 -13.27
C LYS A 59 -19.32 -14.11 -14.74
N THR A 60 -18.39 -14.98 -15.08
CA THR A 60 -18.19 -15.41 -16.46
C THR A 60 -19.36 -16.32 -16.85
N LYS A 61 -20.52 -15.73 -17.16
CA LYS A 61 -21.61 -16.43 -17.83
C LYS A 61 -21.06 -17.03 -19.14
N PRO A 62 -21.34 -18.29 -19.50
CA PRO A 62 -21.32 -18.66 -20.90
C PRO A 62 -22.32 -17.75 -21.62
N ALA A 63 -21.97 -17.33 -22.83
CA ALA A 63 -22.90 -16.60 -23.69
C ALA A 63 -24.21 -17.41 -23.76
N ASN A 64 -25.34 -16.75 -23.46
CA ASN A 64 -26.65 -16.85 -24.12
C ASN A 64 -27.79 -16.44 -23.14
N GLY A 65 -28.74 -15.65 -23.66
CA GLY A 65 -29.69 -14.84 -22.89
C GLY A 65 -30.97 -15.56 -22.40
N SER A 66 -31.61 -14.96 -21.39
CA SER A 66 -33.07 -14.88 -21.22
C SER A 66 -33.41 -14.17 -19.90
N SER A 67 -34.53 -13.47 -19.90
CA SER A 67 -35.10 -12.62 -18.85
C SER A 67 -35.65 -13.44 -17.68
N ALA A 68 -34.99 -13.42 -16.53
CA ALA A 68 -35.47 -14.05 -15.30
C ALA A 68 -36.03 -13.00 -14.33
N LYS A 69 -37.23 -13.24 -13.78
CA LYS A 69 -37.90 -12.37 -12.79
C LYS A 69 -37.03 -12.24 -11.54
N LYS A 70 -36.87 -11.00 -11.06
CA LYS A 70 -36.06 -10.67 -9.89
C LYS A 70 -36.79 -11.15 -8.64
N VAL A 71 -36.38 -12.30 -8.10
CA VAL A 71 -36.85 -12.80 -6.81
C VAL A 71 -36.29 -11.87 -5.74
N GLU A 72 -37.17 -11.12 -5.08
CA GLU A 72 -36.81 -10.33 -3.91
C GLU A 72 -36.29 -11.29 -2.82
N TRP A 73 -35.02 -11.11 -2.45
CA TRP A 73 -34.37 -11.94 -1.44
C TRP A 73 -35.03 -11.69 -0.09
N HIS A 74 -35.69 -12.69 0.49
CA HIS A 74 -36.36 -12.60 1.79
C HIS A 74 -35.43 -12.17 2.95
N LEU A 75 -34.11 -12.34 2.80
CA LEU A 75 -33.10 -11.91 3.78
C LEU A 75 -32.57 -10.49 3.54
N MET A 76 -33.03 -9.78 2.51
CA MET A 76 -32.54 -8.44 2.15
C MET A 76 -32.82 -7.40 3.24
N GLY A 77 -34.02 -7.44 3.83
CA GLY A 77 -34.36 -6.58 4.98
C GLY A 77 -33.44 -6.86 6.18
N PRO A 78 -33.40 -8.12 6.67
CA PRO A 78 -32.55 -8.50 7.80
C PRO A 78 -31.04 -8.25 7.62
N MET A 79 -30.50 -8.31 6.39
CA MET A 79 -29.05 -8.20 6.14
C MET A 79 -28.58 -6.79 5.76
N SER A 80 -29.48 -5.81 5.71
CA SER A 80 -29.18 -4.41 5.33
C SER A 80 -28.14 -3.74 6.24
N PHE A 81 -27.99 -4.19 7.49
CA PHE A 81 -27.01 -3.64 8.43
C PHE A 81 -25.54 -3.90 8.04
N PHE A 82 -25.26 -4.82 7.11
CA PHE A 82 -23.90 -5.06 6.61
C PHE A 82 -23.46 -4.04 5.55
N ILE A 83 -24.41 -3.32 4.94
CA ILE A 83 -24.15 -2.38 3.85
C ILE A 83 -23.06 -1.34 4.19
N PRO A 84 -23.04 -0.73 5.39
CA PRO A 84 -21.99 0.25 5.75
C PRO A 84 -20.59 -0.36 5.88
N TYR A 85 -20.49 -1.66 6.14
CA TYR A 85 -19.22 -2.36 6.42
C TYR A 85 -18.66 -3.08 5.19
N ILE A 86 -19.48 -3.32 4.17
CA ILE A 86 -19.06 -3.88 2.89
C ILE A 86 -18.55 -2.71 2.03
N SER A 87 -17.31 -2.29 2.28
CA SER A 87 -16.63 -1.26 1.49
C SER A 87 -16.69 -1.58 -0.01
N HIS A 88 -17.23 -0.67 -0.81
CA HIS A 88 -17.22 -0.77 -2.27
C HIS A 88 -15.79 -0.96 -2.76
N ARG A 89 -15.50 -2.14 -3.31
CA ARG A 89 -14.17 -2.48 -3.83
C ARG A 89 -13.87 -1.53 -4.99
N LYS A 90 -12.93 -0.60 -4.81
CA LYS A 90 -12.43 0.24 -5.91
C LYS A 90 -12.03 -0.66 -7.08
N LYS A 91 -12.70 -0.49 -8.24
CA LYS A 91 -12.39 -1.23 -9.47
C LYS A 91 -10.91 -1.01 -9.78
N LYS A 92 -10.11 -2.08 -9.76
CA LYS A 92 -8.71 -2.05 -10.20
C LYS A 92 -8.75 -1.86 -11.72
N ILE A 93 -8.62 -0.62 -12.17
CA ILE A 93 -8.37 -0.31 -13.58
C ILE A 93 -7.00 -0.90 -13.92
N ASN A 94 -6.94 -1.76 -14.95
CA ASN A 94 -5.69 -2.32 -15.47
C ASN A 94 -4.92 -1.23 -16.24
N ASN A 95 -4.35 -0.26 -15.53
CA ASN A 95 -3.37 0.63 -16.13
C ASN A 95 -2.00 -0.03 -16.02
N SER A 96 -1.62 -0.76 -17.08
CA SER A 96 -0.28 -1.31 -17.31
C SER A 96 0.83 -0.29 -16.99
N VAL A 97 0.56 0.99 -17.25
CA VAL A 97 1.42 2.15 -16.96
C VAL A 97 1.69 2.33 -15.46
N ASN A 98 0.71 2.10 -14.59
CA ASN A 98 0.87 2.28 -13.14
C ASN A 98 1.75 1.18 -12.53
N CYS A 99 1.69 -0.05 -13.06
CA CYS A 99 2.55 -1.13 -12.60
C CYS A 99 4.02 -0.85 -12.94
N SER A 100 4.28 -0.31 -14.13
CA SER A 100 5.63 0.09 -14.57
C SER A 100 6.15 1.30 -13.78
N LEU A 101 5.29 2.28 -13.50
CA LEU A 101 5.64 3.45 -12.71
C LEU A 101 5.98 3.07 -11.27
N GLU A 102 5.17 2.21 -10.62
CA GLU A 102 5.44 1.72 -9.26
C GLU A 102 6.73 0.89 -9.19
N GLN A 103 7.01 0.08 -10.21
CA GLN A 103 8.27 -0.67 -10.32
C GLN A 103 9.48 0.26 -10.47
N SER A 104 9.35 1.29 -11.30
CA SER A 104 10.39 2.29 -11.53
C SER A 104 10.65 3.13 -10.27
N THR A 105 9.59 3.59 -9.60
CA THR A 105 9.68 4.35 -8.33
C THR A 105 10.30 3.50 -7.21
N SER A 106 9.93 2.22 -7.11
CA SER A 106 10.55 1.29 -6.15
C SER A 106 12.04 1.10 -6.43
N ALA A 107 12.42 0.90 -7.69
CA ALA A 107 13.83 0.76 -8.09
C ALA A 107 14.63 2.03 -7.77
N LEU A 108 14.10 3.22 -8.12
CA LEU A 108 14.72 4.50 -7.80
C LEU A 108 14.86 4.70 -6.28
N SER A 109 13.84 4.36 -5.48
CA SER A 109 13.91 4.50 -4.03
C SER A 109 15.01 3.62 -3.40
N LYS A 110 15.26 2.43 -3.97
CA LYS A 110 16.36 1.55 -3.54
C LYS A 110 17.71 2.13 -3.96
N LEU A 111 17.84 2.61 -5.19
CA LEU A 111 19.06 3.26 -5.66
C LEU A 111 19.38 4.50 -4.83
N ILE A 112 18.40 5.34 -4.53
CA ILE A 112 18.56 6.52 -3.66
C ILE A 112 19.04 6.10 -2.27
N LYS A 113 18.51 5.03 -1.68
CA LYS A 113 18.98 4.52 -0.38
C LYS A 113 20.41 4.02 -0.44
N THR A 114 20.76 3.24 -1.48
CA THR A 114 22.12 2.74 -1.67
C THR A 114 23.10 3.89 -1.87
N VAL A 115 22.79 4.82 -2.76
CA VAL A 115 23.59 6.01 -3.03
C VAL A 115 23.71 6.87 -1.78
N LYS A 116 22.62 7.10 -1.03
CA LYS A 116 22.67 7.83 0.24
C LYS A 116 23.60 7.14 1.24
N SER A 117 23.56 5.82 1.36
CA SER A 117 24.47 5.07 2.25
C SER A 117 25.94 5.20 1.82
N SER A 118 26.21 5.03 0.52
CA SER A 118 27.58 5.15 -0.03
C SER A 118 28.11 6.58 0.04
N ILE A 119 27.25 7.58 -0.14
CA ILE A 119 27.59 8.99 0.03
C ILE A 119 27.82 9.29 1.52
N SER A 120 26.97 8.80 2.43
CA SER A 120 27.19 8.98 3.87
C SER A 120 28.52 8.39 4.32
N GLU A 121 28.90 7.18 3.87
CA GLU A 121 30.21 6.60 4.19
C GLU A 121 31.38 7.39 3.60
N SER A 122 31.26 7.84 2.35
CA SER A 122 32.32 8.63 1.70
C SER A 122 32.42 10.08 2.21
N ILE A 123 31.32 10.66 2.69
CA ILE A 123 31.29 11.97 3.35
C ILE A 123 31.87 11.86 4.76
N ILE A 124 31.52 10.84 5.56
CA ILE A 124 32.09 10.64 6.91
C ILE A 124 33.62 10.56 6.85
N LEU A 125 34.17 9.83 5.88
CA LEU A 125 35.63 9.73 5.69
C LEU A 125 36.31 11.04 5.24
N LYS A 126 35.61 11.89 4.47
CA LYS A 126 36.15 13.20 4.03
C LYS A 126 35.95 14.30 5.08
N VAL A 127 34.88 14.24 5.85
CA VAL A 127 34.57 15.19 6.94
C VAL A 127 35.61 15.06 8.04
N ASP A 128 36.01 13.85 8.45
CA ASP A 128 37.07 13.68 9.48
C ASP A 128 38.44 14.22 9.05
N GLN A 129 38.72 14.31 7.74
CA GLN A 129 39.96 14.91 7.23
C GLN A 129 39.88 16.44 7.00
N GLN A 130 38.68 17.03 6.90
CA GLN A 130 38.50 18.49 6.68
C GLN A 130 37.92 19.26 7.87
N LYS A 131 37.39 18.59 8.90
CA LYS A 131 36.80 19.23 10.10
C LYS A 131 37.79 20.11 10.89
N THR A 132 39.08 20.11 10.53
CA THR A 132 40.15 20.81 11.27
C THR A 132 40.75 22.04 10.57
N LYS A 133 40.25 22.51 9.42
CA LYS A 133 40.92 23.63 8.71
C LYS A 133 40.11 24.90 8.43
N ASN A 134 38.78 24.89 8.45
CA ASN A 134 38.01 26.11 8.18
C ASN A 134 37.29 26.62 9.44
N PRO A 135 37.73 27.73 10.05
CA PRO A 135 37.15 28.27 11.28
C PRO A 135 35.68 28.69 11.12
N PHE A 136 35.21 28.89 9.89
CA PHE A 136 33.83 29.27 9.61
C PHE A 136 32.90 28.06 9.42
N ALA A 137 33.45 26.87 9.11
CA ALA A 137 32.63 25.69 8.84
C ALA A 137 31.85 25.23 10.07
N GLU A 138 32.49 25.22 11.24
CA GLU A 138 31.84 24.83 12.50
C GLU A 138 30.69 25.79 12.86
N THR A 139 30.90 27.10 12.70
CA THR A 139 29.88 28.12 12.93
C THR A 139 28.68 27.96 12.01
N ILE A 140 28.93 27.60 10.75
CA ILE A 140 27.85 27.33 9.79
C ILE A 140 27.06 26.09 10.21
N PHE A 141 27.71 24.99 10.61
CA PHE A 141 27.01 23.79 11.09
C PHE A 141 26.14 24.06 12.32
N VAL A 142 26.68 24.80 13.31
CA VAL A 142 25.93 25.17 14.52
C VAL A 142 24.72 26.06 14.19
N ALA A 143 24.86 26.96 13.22
CA ALA A 143 23.74 27.79 12.78
C ALA A 143 22.64 26.96 12.09
N PHE A 144 23.02 25.96 11.28
CA PHE A 144 22.08 25.07 10.61
C PHE A 144 21.33 24.14 11.56
N ASP A 145 21.95 23.69 12.66
CA ASP A 145 21.27 22.89 13.71
C ASP A 145 20.13 23.66 14.40
N GLN A 146 20.13 24.99 14.33
CA GLN A 146 19.04 25.83 14.87
C GLN A 146 17.92 26.12 13.86
N VAL A 147 18.09 25.73 12.60
CA VAL A 147 17.09 25.95 11.55
C VAL A 147 16.04 24.81 11.61
N PRO A 148 14.74 25.12 11.64
CA PRO A 148 13.72 24.10 11.53
C PRO A 148 13.83 23.34 10.21
N ALA A 149 13.68 22.00 10.25
CA ALA A 149 13.82 21.13 9.07
C ALA A 149 12.97 21.53 7.84
N VAL A 150 11.85 22.24 8.06
CA VAL A 150 10.97 22.75 7.00
C VAL A 150 11.63 23.87 6.19
N GLN A 151 12.58 24.61 6.78
CA GLN A 151 13.26 25.77 6.20
C GLN A 151 14.70 25.49 5.75
N GLU A 152 15.26 24.33 6.12
CA GLU A 152 16.64 23.97 5.76
C GLU A 152 16.90 24.04 4.24
N ILE A 153 15.93 23.58 3.44
CA ILE A 153 16.05 23.57 1.98
C ILE A 153 16.06 25.00 1.43
N ASP A 154 15.22 25.89 1.96
CA ASP A 154 15.16 27.29 1.53
C ASP A 154 16.46 28.01 1.87
N CYS A 155 16.99 27.81 3.07
CA CYS A 155 18.29 28.37 3.48
C CYS A 155 19.44 27.87 2.59
N LEU A 156 19.45 26.58 2.22
CA LEU A 156 20.46 26.03 1.31
C LEU A 156 20.35 26.65 -0.09
N ILE A 157 19.13 26.84 -0.60
CA ILE A 157 18.89 27.48 -1.89
C ILE A 157 19.42 28.93 -1.86
N ASP A 158 19.14 29.69 -0.81
CA ASP A 158 19.60 31.07 -0.66
C ASP A 158 21.12 31.18 -0.58
N ILE A 159 21.77 30.29 0.18
CA ILE A 159 23.24 30.25 0.28
C ILE A 159 23.86 29.89 -1.07
N LEU A 160 23.31 28.92 -1.79
CA LEU A 160 23.79 28.56 -3.13
C LEU A 160 23.60 29.72 -4.12
N ASN A 161 22.48 30.42 -4.05
CA ASN A 161 22.23 31.61 -4.87
C ASN A 161 23.23 32.73 -4.54
N MET A 162 23.52 32.96 -3.26
CA MET A 162 24.52 33.92 -2.82
C MET A 162 25.92 33.57 -3.32
N ILE A 163 26.36 32.31 -3.19
CA ILE A 163 27.66 31.87 -3.74
C ILE A 163 27.70 32.07 -5.26
N LYS A 164 26.60 31.76 -5.95
CA LYS A 164 26.49 31.91 -7.41
C LYS A 164 26.55 33.37 -7.86
N THR A 165 25.98 34.32 -7.10
CA THR A 165 26.08 35.76 -7.43
C THR A 165 27.51 36.27 -7.26
N TYR A 166 28.20 35.85 -6.20
CA TYR A 166 29.60 36.22 -5.95
C TYR A 166 30.59 35.60 -6.95
N HIS A 167 30.27 34.48 -7.59
CA HIS A 167 31.13 33.88 -8.61
C HIS A 167 30.93 34.48 -10.01
N ASN A 168 29.79 35.14 -10.25
CA ASN A 168 29.46 35.76 -11.54
C ASN A 168 29.75 37.28 -11.57
N THR A 169 30.40 37.81 -10.54
CA THR A 169 30.93 39.18 -10.45
C THR A 169 32.43 39.16 -10.63
#